data_AF-A0A843KB26-F1
#
_entry.id   AF-A0A843KB26-F1
#
_cell.length_a   1.000
_cell.length_b   1.000
_cell.length_c   1.000
_cell.angle_alpha   90.00
_cell.angle_beta   90.00
_cell.angle_gamma   90.00
#
_symmetry.space_group_name_H-M   'P 1'
#
loop_
_entity.id
_entity.type
_entity.pdbx_description
1 polymer ?
#
loop_
_entity_poly.entity_id
_entity_poly.type
_entity_poly.pdbx_seq_one_letter_code
_entity_poly.pdbx_strand_id
1 'polypeptide(L)'
;MVFLLLAVTALEAAGAEGSSGVPMQVIDAGEIVAKVKAGQPVEYDHVVVRGDLDLSRERLPKNITSLIRINDSVFEGLVNVNSSILEMPVELSGSNFTRNGYFGGANFSGNANFGGANFSGNANFGGANFSGNANFGGAN
;
A
#
# COMPACT_ATOMS: atom_id res chain seq x y z
N MET A 1 -20.59 10.92 7.61
CA MET A 1 -20.29 11.32 6.21
C MET A 1 -20.71 10.16 5.31
N VAL A 2 -21.51 10.46 4.29
CA VAL A 2 -22.11 9.47 3.39
C VAL A 2 -21.11 9.16 2.28
N PHE A 3 -20.74 7.89 2.10
CA PHE A 3 -19.94 7.46 0.96
C PHE A 3 -20.87 7.23 -0.24
N LEU A 4 -20.70 8.05 -1.27
CA LEU A 4 -21.40 7.89 -2.54
C LEU A 4 -20.70 6.78 -3.34
N LEU A 5 -21.35 5.63 -3.46
CA LEU A 5 -20.87 4.48 -4.22
C LEU A 5 -21.05 4.74 -5.72
N LEU A 6 -19.98 5.09 -6.43
CA LEU A 6 -19.96 5.11 -7.88
C LEU A 6 -19.73 3.67 -8.38
N ALA A 7 -20.74 3.12 -9.05
CA ALA A 7 -20.66 1.81 -9.69
C ALA A 7 -19.64 1.86 -10.83
N VAL A 8 -18.56 1.08 -10.71
CA VAL A 8 -17.61 0.82 -11.79
C VAL A 8 -17.53 -0.69 -11.98
N THR A 9 -17.64 -1.11 -13.23
CA THR A 9 -17.74 -2.50 -13.68
C THR A 9 -16.58 -3.36 -13.19
N ALA A 10 -16.90 -4.50 -12.56
CA ALA A 10 -15.93 -5.53 -12.19
C ALA A 10 -15.33 -6.13 -13.46
N LEU A 11 -14.03 -5.92 -13.68
CA LEU A 11 -13.23 -6.65 -14.65
C LEU A 11 -12.44 -7.70 -13.87
N GLU A 12 -12.80 -8.97 -14.06
CA GLU A 12 -12.16 -10.11 -13.42
C GLU A 12 -10.69 -10.22 -13.91
N ALA A 13 -9.76 -9.75 -13.09
CA ALA A 13 -8.34 -10.04 -13.28
C ALA A 13 -8.07 -11.43 -12.68
N ALA A 14 -7.79 -12.41 -13.53
CA ALA A 14 -7.37 -13.74 -13.09
C ALA A 14 -6.11 -13.61 -12.21
N GLY A 15 -6.24 -13.96 -10.92
CA GLY A 15 -5.21 -13.77 -9.88
C GLY A 15 -5.64 -12.85 -8.72
N ALA A 16 -6.76 -12.16 -8.84
CA ALA A 16 -7.34 -11.29 -7.81
C ALA A 16 -8.40 -12.02 -6.95
N GLU A 17 -8.15 -13.27 -6.57
CA GLU A 17 -9.00 -13.95 -5.58
C GLU A 17 -8.40 -13.71 -4.19
N GLY A 18 -8.89 -12.67 -3.53
CA GLY A 18 -8.86 -12.66 -2.07
C GLY A 18 -9.69 -13.85 -1.59
N SER A 19 -9.29 -14.46 -0.47
CA SER A 19 -9.79 -15.72 0.10
C SER A 19 -11.34 -15.87 0.22
N SER A 20 -12.11 -14.79 0.04
CA SER A 20 -13.54 -14.70 0.34
C SER A 20 -14.50 -14.90 -0.84
N GLY A 21 -14.02 -14.95 -2.09
CA GLY A 21 -14.89 -14.99 -3.28
C GLY A 21 -15.72 -13.72 -3.51
N VAL A 22 -15.44 -12.66 -2.74
CA VAL A 22 -16.03 -11.33 -2.94
C VAL A 22 -15.22 -10.57 -3.99
N PRO A 23 -15.85 -10.04 -5.05
CA PRO A 23 -15.15 -9.24 -6.04
C PRO A 23 -14.46 -8.03 -5.40
N MET A 24 -13.16 -7.86 -5.66
CA MET A 24 -12.41 -6.72 -5.17
C MET A 24 -12.69 -5.47 -6.01
N GLN A 25 -12.83 -4.33 -5.35
CA GLN A 25 -12.88 -3.04 -6.03
C GLN A 25 -11.49 -2.71 -6.60
N VAL A 26 -11.44 -2.20 -7.83
CA VAL A 26 -10.19 -1.70 -8.41
C VAL A 26 -10.00 -0.22 -8.07
N ILE A 27 -8.83 0.11 -7.53
CA ILE A 27 -8.38 1.46 -7.19
C ILE A 27 -7.16 1.79 -8.05
N ASP A 28 -7.18 2.96 -8.69
CA ASP A 28 -6.01 3.46 -9.43
C ASP A 28 -4.95 3.96 -8.44
N ALA A 29 -3.69 3.53 -8.62
CA ALA A 29 -2.59 3.97 -7.75
C ALA A 29 -2.41 5.49 -7.73
N GLY A 30 -2.76 6.19 -8.82
CA GLY A 30 -2.79 7.64 -8.89
C GLY A 30 -3.80 8.28 -7.94
N GLU A 31 -4.91 7.62 -7.62
CA GLU A 31 -5.86 8.07 -6.59
C GLU A 31 -5.20 8.08 -5.21
N ILE A 32 -4.48 7.00 -4.86
CA ILE A 32 -3.75 6.89 -3.60
C ILE A 32 -2.68 7.99 -3.52
N VAL A 33 -1.89 8.17 -4.59
CA VAL A 33 -0.88 9.23 -4.66
C VAL A 33 -1.52 10.62 -4.50
N ALA A 34 -2.68 10.86 -5.10
CA ALA A 34 -3.41 12.13 -4.98
C ALA A 34 -3.88 12.37 -3.54
N LYS A 35 -4.44 11.36 -2.86
CA LYS A 35 -4.83 11.44 -1.44
C LYS A 35 -3.63 11.76 -0.55
N VAL A 36 -2.52 11.06 -0.73
CA VAL A 36 -1.29 11.31 0.04
C VAL A 36 -0.78 12.74 -0.17
N LYS A 37 -0.78 13.24 -1.41
CA LYS A 37 -0.39 14.63 -1.72
C LYS A 37 -1.30 15.66 -1.08
N ALA A 38 -2.59 15.35 -0.96
CA ALA A 38 -3.57 16.20 -0.32
C ALA A 38 -3.54 16.11 1.22
N GLY A 39 -2.69 15.26 1.81
CA GLY A 39 -2.67 15.01 3.25
C GLY A 39 -3.91 14.24 3.75
N GLN A 40 -4.65 13.61 2.85
CA GLN A 40 -5.87 12.89 3.17
C GLN A 40 -5.54 11.44 3.59
N PRO A 41 -6.32 10.86 4.52
CA PRO A 41 -6.17 9.45 4.85
C PRO A 41 -6.45 8.57 3.64
N VAL A 42 -5.63 7.53 3.49
CA VAL A 42 -5.81 6.44 2.54
C VAL A 42 -6.32 5.25 3.34
N GLU A 43 -7.58 4.88 3.14
CA GLU A 43 -8.23 3.78 3.84
C GLU A 43 -8.96 2.92 2.82
N TYR A 44 -8.36 1.78 2.50
CA TYR A 44 -8.91 0.74 1.65
C TYR A 44 -8.71 -0.62 2.33
N ASP A 45 -9.61 -1.55 2.00
CA ASP A 45 -9.62 -2.90 2.53
C ASP A 45 -10.18 -3.80 1.42
N HIS A 46 -9.55 -4.95 1.17
CA HIS A 46 -10.00 -5.91 0.16
C HIS A 46 -10.15 -5.29 -1.26
N VAL A 47 -9.11 -4.57 -1.72
CA VAL A 47 -9.09 -3.91 -3.04
C VAL A 47 -7.94 -4.42 -3.94
N VAL A 48 -8.08 -4.19 -5.25
CA VAL A 48 -6.97 -4.28 -6.20
C VAL A 48 -6.44 -2.88 -6.49
N VAL A 49 -5.18 -2.62 -6.14
CA VAL A 49 -4.46 -1.41 -6.53
C VAL A 49 -3.79 -1.64 -7.88
N ARG A 50 -4.26 -0.92 -8.90
CA ARG A 50 -3.76 -1.01 -10.27
C ARG A 50 -2.82 0.15 -10.59
N GLY A 51 -1.73 -0.17 -11.27
CA GLY A 51 -0.66 0.78 -11.61
C GLY A 51 0.41 0.88 -10.53
N ASP A 52 1.52 1.56 -10.86
CA ASP A 52 2.64 1.71 -9.94
C ASP A 52 2.31 2.73 -8.83
N LEU A 53 2.40 2.28 -7.58
CA LEU A 53 2.23 3.13 -6.40
C LEU A 53 3.59 3.74 -6.02
N ASP A 54 3.86 4.92 -6.55
CA ASP A 54 5.08 5.67 -6.25
C ASP A 54 4.84 6.75 -5.17
N LEU A 55 5.27 6.41 -3.96
CA LEU A 55 5.31 7.25 -2.77
C LEU A 55 6.75 7.61 -2.37
N SER A 56 7.72 7.48 -3.28
CA SER A 56 9.14 7.77 -3.01
C SER A 56 9.41 9.27 -2.77
N ARG A 57 10.57 9.59 -2.18
CA ARG A 57 11.04 11.00 -2.03
C ARG A 57 11.14 11.75 -3.35
N GLU A 58 11.42 11.07 -4.45
CA GLU A 58 11.50 11.68 -5.78
C GLU A 58 10.14 12.20 -6.23
N ARG A 59 9.08 11.45 -5.92
CA ARG A 59 7.69 11.80 -6.26
C ARG A 59 7.03 12.72 -5.24
N LEU A 60 7.33 12.51 -3.96
CA LEU A 60 6.76 13.19 -2.80
C LEU A 60 7.91 13.77 -1.96
N PRO A 61 8.44 14.96 -2.30
CA PRO A 61 9.62 15.52 -1.63
C PRO A 61 9.36 16.00 -0.19
N LYS A 62 8.11 15.92 0.28
CA LYS A 62 7.67 16.26 1.64
C LYS A 62 7.44 14.99 2.45
N ASN A 63 7.45 15.13 3.77
CA ASN A 63 7.09 14.03 4.66
C ASN A 63 5.64 13.59 4.40
N ILE A 64 5.41 12.29 4.42
CA ILE A 64 4.09 11.69 4.27
C ILE A 64 3.43 11.70 5.64
N THR A 65 2.50 12.65 5.82
CA THR A 65 1.70 12.82 7.04
C THR A 65 0.31 12.20 6.90
N SER A 66 0.06 11.46 5.82
CA SER A 66 -1.20 10.77 5.59
C SER A 66 -1.15 9.40 6.25
N LEU A 67 -2.20 9.03 6.97
CA LEU A 67 -2.44 7.65 7.37
C LEU A 67 -2.61 6.78 6.11
N ILE A 68 -1.92 5.64 6.05
CA ILE A 68 -2.04 4.69 4.94
C ILE A 68 -2.47 3.34 5.49
N ARG A 69 -3.70 2.93 5.17
CA ARG A 69 -4.25 1.60 5.44
C ARG A 69 -4.78 1.01 4.15
N ILE A 70 -4.16 -0.06 3.70
CA ILE A 70 -4.55 -0.82 2.51
C ILE A 70 -4.36 -2.30 2.87
N ASN A 71 -5.27 -2.85 3.67
CA ASN A 71 -5.17 -4.22 4.17
C ASN A 71 -5.86 -5.20 3.24
N ASP A 72 -5.47 -6.47 3.34
CA ASP A 72 -6.10 -7.59 2.62
C ASP A 72 -6.27 -7.33 1.12
N SER A 73 -5.31 -6.63 0.51
CA SER A 73 -5.43 -6.07 -0.84
C SER A 73 -4.37 -6.63 -1.80
N VAL A 74 -4.58 -6.44 -3.10
CA VAL A 74 -3.65 -6.88 -4.16
C VAL A 74 -3.04 -5.66 -4.85
N PHE A 75 -1.72 -5.59 -4.89
CA PHE A 75 -0.97 -4.58 -5.66
C PHE A 75 -0.51 -5.21 -6.98
N GLU A 76 -1.12 -4.79 -8.10
CA GLU A 76 -0.77 -5.26 -9.46
C GLU A 76 0.48 -4.58 -10.02
N GLY A 77 0.81 -3.38 -9.53
CA GLY A 77 1.99 -2.61 -9.93
C GLY A 77 3.14 -2.67 -8.92
N LEU A 78 4.23 -1.97 -9.24
CA LEU A 78 5.33 -1.76 -8.31
C LEU A 78 4.88 -0.88 -7.14
N VAL A 79 5.40 -1.15 -5.95
CA VAL A 79 5.23 -0.27 -4.79
C VAL A 79 6.57 0.34 -4.45
N ASN A 80 6.68 1.67 -4.53
CA ASN A 80 7.92 2.39 -4.28
C ASN A 80 7.71 3.43 -3.17
N VAL A 81 8.42 3.24 -2.06
CA VAL A 81 8.42 4.10 -0.88
C VAL A 81 9.86 4.54 -0.55
N ASN A 82 10.80 4.37 -1.49
CA ASN A 82 12.22 4.60 -1.25
C ASN A 82 12.51 6.00 -0.70
N SER A 83 13.37 6.03 0.32
CA SER A 83 13.86 7.25 0.99
C SER A 83 12.79 8.16 1.61
N SER A 84 11.52 7.76 1.60
CA SER A 84 10.41 8.55 2.14
C SER A 84 10.39 8.58 3.65
N ILE A 85 9.79 9.63 4.22
CA ILE A 85 9.50 9.71 5.65
C ILE A 85 8.00 9.54 5.83
N LEU A 86 7.59 8.49 6.54
CA LEU A 86 6.20 8.16 6.84
C LEU A 86 5.96 8.45 8.32
N GLU A 87 5.33 9.60 8.59
CA GLU A 87 5.11 10.07 9.96
C GLU A 87 3.96 9.34 10.64
N MET A 88 2.95 8.95 9.85
CA MET A 88 1.77 8.24 10.30
C MET A 88 1.90 6.73 10.09
N PRO A 89 1.06 5.91 10.76
CA PRO A 89 1.06 4.47 10.57
C PRO A 89 0.82 4.04 9.13
N VAL A 90 1.45 2.94 8.76
CA VAL A 90 1.31 2.24 7.48
C VAL A 90 0.85 0.82 7.76
N GLU A 91 -0.36 0.48 7.33
CA GLU A 91 -0.97 -0.85 7.49
C GLU A 91 -1.17 -1.46 6.10
N LEU A 92 -0.45 -2.56 5.84
CA LEU A 92 -0.46 -3.32 4.60
C LEU A 92 -0.56 -4.84 4.88
N SER A 93 -1.14 -5.20 6.02
CA SER A 93 -1.25 -6.60 6.45
C SER A 93 -2.16 -7.40 5.52
N GLY A 94 -1.86 -8.69 5.36
CA GLY A 94 -2.61 -9.60 4.51
C GLY A 94 -2.54 -9.29 3.00
N SER A 95 -1.79 -8.26 2.60
CA SER A 95 -1.75 -7.82 1.21
C SER A 95 -0.79 -8.63 0.34
N ASN A 96 -1.13 -8.78 -0.93
CA ASN A 96 -0.30 -9.45 -1.94
C ASN A 96 0.34 -8.42 -2.88
N PHE A 97 1.66 -8.40 -2.94
CA PHE A 97 2.46 -7.61 -3.85
C PHE A 97 2.89 -8.48 -5.02
N THR A 98 2.25 -8.28 -6.18
CA THR A 98 2.48 -9.10 -7.37
C THR A 98 3.74 -8.73 -8.16
N ARG A 99 4.36 -7.60 -7.79
CA ARG A 99 5.59 -7.05 -8.36
C ARG A 99 6.55 -6.64 -7.23
N ASN A 100 7.72 -6.10 -7.58
CA ASN A 100 8.70 -5.69 -6.59
C ASN A 100 8.18 -4.57 -5.67
N GLY A 101 8.53 -4.66 -4.39
CA GLY A 101 8.33 -3.63 -3.38
C GLY A 101 9.66 -2.98 -3.00
N TYR A 102 9.74 -1.66 -3.10
CA TYR A 102 10.94 -0.88 -2.80
C TYR A 102 10.69 0.04 -1.59
N PHE A 103 11.24 -0.33 -0.44
CA PHE A 103 11.13 0.39 0.83
C PHE A 103 12.50 0.88 1.33
N GLY A 104 13.52 0.82 0.49
CA GLY A 104 14.90 1.08 0.84
C GLY A 104 15.14 2.52 1.29
N GLY A 105 15.87 2.68 2.38
CA GLY A 105 16.14 4.00 2.97
C GLY A 105 14.90 4.73 3.52
N ALA A 106 13.71 4.13 3.50
CA ALA A 106 12.51 4.76 4.02
C ALA A 106 12.55 4.86 5.55
N ASN A 107 12.03 5.93 6.12
CA ASN A 107 11.90 6.13 7.56
C ASN A 107 10.43 6.04 7.97
N PHE A 108 10.04 4.92 8.57
CA PHE A 108 8.74 4.71 9.19
C PHE A 108 8.79 5.24 10.63
N SER A 109 8.32 6.46 10.82
CA SER A 109 8.23 7.07 12.15
C SER A 109 6.98 6.60 12.90
N GLY A 110 5.88 6.34 12.16
CA GLY A 110 4.72 5.60 12.66
C GLY A 110 4.93 4.09 12.64
N ASN A 111 3.95 3.34 13.16
CA ASN A 111 3.95 1.88 13.07
C ASN A 111 3.91 1.42 11.60
N ALA A 112 4.58 0.32 11.29
CA ALA A 112 4.59 -0.29 9.97
C ALA A 112 4.19 -1.76 10.08
N ASN A 113 3.04 -2.13 9.52
CA ASN A 113 2.50 -3.47 9.63
C ASN A 113 2.39 -4.11 8.25
N PHE A 114 3.19 -5.16 8.04
CA PHE A 114 3.20 -6.03 6.88
C PHE A 114 2.85 -7.47 7.28
N GLY A 115 2.21 -7.69 8.43
CA GLY A 115 1.90 -9.03 8.93
C GLY A 115 1.07 -9.82 7.93
N GLY A 116 1.49 -11.05 7.61
CA GLY A 116 0.83 -11.90 6.62
C GLY A 116 0.89 -11.38 5.18
N ALA A 117 1.67 -10.34 4.89
CA ALA A 117 1.83 -9.84 3.53
C ALA A 117 2.65 -10.82 2.67
N ASN A 118 2.23 -11.02 1.44
CA ASN A 118 2.91 -11.87 0.47
C ASN A 118 3.63 -11.02 -0.58
N PHE A 119 4.95 -11.12 -0.65
CA PHE A 119 5.78 -10.47 -1.65
C PHE A 119 6.20 -11.48 -2.71
N SER A 120 5.42 -11.58 -3.79
CA SER A 120 5.75 -12.51 -4.89
C SER A 120 6.95 -12.04 -5.73
N GLY A 121 7.27 -10.75 -5.68
CA GLY A 121 8.49 -10.15 -6.23
C GLY A 121 9.50 -9.80 -5.13
N ASN A 122 10.62 -9.17 -5.51
CA ASN A 122 11.62 -8.75 -4.54
C ASN A 122 11.06 -7.63 -3.64
N ALA A 123 11.09 -7.84 -2.32
CA ALA A 123 10.83 -6.80 -1.34
C ALA A 123 12.14 -6.30 -0.74
N ASN A 124 12.50 -5.05 -1.02
CA ASN A 124 13.75 -4.45 -0.53
C ASN A 124 13.48 -3.46 0.59
N PHE A 125 13.88 -3.81 1.81
CA PHE A 125 13.87 -2.95 3.01
C PHE A 125 15.28 -2.46 3.40
N GLY A 126 16.27 -2.60 2.52
CA GLY A 126 17.66 -2.24 2.79
C GLY A 126 17.81 -0.79 3.21
N GLY A 127 18.36 -0.55 4.41
CA GLY A 127 18.53 0.78 4.97
C GLY A 127 17.25 1.47 5.42
N ALA A 128 16.10 0.78 5.39
CA ALA A 128 14.87 1.30 6.00
C ALA A 128 15.04 1.42 7.52
N ASN A 129 14.49 2.50 8.09
CA ASN A 129 14.45 2.73 9.53
C ASN A 129 13.01 2.62 10.03
N PHE A 130 12.82 1.87 11.11
CA PHE A 130 11.52 1.71 11.78
C PHE A 130 11.65 2.26 13.19
N SER A 131 11.17 3.49 13.40
CA SER A 131 11.16 4.12 14.73
C SER A 131 9.90 3.74 15.52
N GLY A 132 8.79 3.44 14.81
CA GLY A 132 7.60 2.82 15.37
C GLY A 132 7.67 1.28 15.33
N ASN A 133 6.63 0.62 15.84
CA ASN A 133 6.58 -0.85 15.82
C ASN A 133 6.51 -1.35 14.38
N ALA A 134 7.38 -2.30 14.04
CA ALA A 134 7.37 -2.98 12.75
C ALA A 134 6.90 -4.43 12.92
N ASN A 135 5.86 -4.83 12.19
CA ASN A 135 5.36 -6.20 12.18
C ASN A 135 5.54 -6.83 10.80
N PHE A 136 6.28 -7.94 10.75
CA PHE A 136 6.46 -8.79 9.57
C PHE A 136 6.05 -10.24 9.83
N GLY A 137 5.31 -10.50 10.92
CA GLY A 137 4.91 -11.86 11.30
C GLY A 137 4.11 -12.52 10.18
N GLY A 138 4.57 -13.67 9.69
CA GLY A 138 3.94 -14.41 8.60
C GLY A 138 4.07 -13.77 7.22
N ALA A 139 4.86 -12.70 7.06
CA ALA A 139 5.17 -12.18 5.74
C ALA A 139 6.13 -13.11 5.00
N ASN A 140 5.97 -13.25 3.67
CA ASN A 140 6.75 -14.17 2.84
C ASN A 140 7.26 -13.52 1.55
#